data_AF-A0A832TGN2-F1
#
_entry.id   AF-A0A832TGN2-F1
#
_cell.length_a   1.000
_cell.length_b   1.000
_cell.length_c   1.000
_cell.angle_alpha   90.00
_cell.angle_beta   90.00
_cell.angle_gamma   90.00
#
_symmetry.space_group_name_H-M   'P 1'
#
loop_
_entity.id
_entity.type
_entity.pdbx_description
1 polymer ?
#
loop_
_entity_poly.entity_id
_entity_poly.type
_entity_poly.pdbx_seq_one_letter_code
_entity_poly.pdbx_strand_id
1 'polypeptide(L)'
;MLYRVKGKQGLLIIDFDAKGYYVLDDNKRILNAYGEKGKLYVDVNTKTRYVYLFKANDNEYPKDKVFTLSYPEDFKMIKYEECEKKSEVKDKLLLDNEKNSLTYLYSRKEVKTPLYLELSYCYEGEADNLLLGLFAENEPDTVPECHGKMLGGCSKYYSKGSIAIGFDPHYSRTDLIVINEDGKCETLKINKDLTGCHNLKLLASDKIYLWIDDFGPFPFKISRHQGSIYLVANSGDNTARVNVNFLNVYEGEITIVDKVEKAGFSEVEIENFRGIAYGKLNLDRVNVIIGANNAGKTTILDAIYLLSDPKQKPPGFNTTLELLAYLHNVKKGNKFIYRFYNTASPPVLRGDEIKYDDIIRYVESGKSNEVKALYLSPRLMSRYTKFIKDNWEEISNYTEIFNEIFNEINEINVEEYLTMTLEPFGGTYTFYLIRKDGKRVRLYDVGEGVKIYIISRILYEYLKPSIILWDDIESHLNSSLLGKVIAWFSDIPSQVVVTTHNLEVAKDIAKDGKCIVVDIDKDGILRVKEIQDLEEYLKLGLDPRAIIRAIGSGKDKAINP
;
A
#
# COMPACT_ATOMS: atom_id res chain seq x y z
N MET A 1 8.38 -3.57 -8.63
CA MET A 1 8.51 -3.84 -7.17
C MET A 1 7.24 -3.37 -6.49
N LEU A 2 6.66 -4.21 -5.65
CA LEU A 2 5.36 -3.99 -5.04
C LEU A 2 5.50 -3.90 -3.53
N TYR A 3 4.98 -2.83 -2.95
CA TYR A 3 4.87 -2.66 -1.51
C TYR A 3 3.41 -2.45 -1.11
N ARG A 4 3.08 -2.64 0.16
CA ARG A 4 1.75 -2.37 0.71
C ARG A 4 1.79 -1.88 2.15
N VAL A 5 0.73 -1.20 2.56
CA VAL A 5 0.44 -0.81 3.95
C VAL A 5 -1.01 -1.13 4.27
N LYS A 6 -1.33 -1.34 5.55
CA LYS A 6 -2.74 -1.49 5.96
C LYS A 6 -3.51 -0.21 5.66
N GLY A 7 -4.58 -0.36 4.89
CA GLY A 7 -5.52 0.71 4.61
C GLY A 7 -6.28 1.09 5.87
N LYS A 8 -6.35 2.38 6.12
CA LYS A 8 -7.29 2.99 7.08
C LYS A 8 -7.99 4.13 6.34
N GLN A 9 -9.26 4.34 6.62
CA GLN A 9 -10.00 5.40 5.97
C GLN A 9 -9.41 6.77 6.37
N GLY A 10 -9.40 7.73 5.44
CA GLY A 10 -8.82 9.06 5.63
C GLY A 10 -7.41 9.18 5.04
N LEU A 11 -6.62 10.08 5.60
CA LEU A 11 -5.26 10.37 5.13
C LEU A 11 -4.25 9.40 5.74
N LEU A 12 -3.55 8.65 4.89
CA LEU A 12 -2.33 7.95 5.29
C LEU A 12 -1.11 8.81 4.97
N ILE A 13 -0.28 9.02 5.97
CA ILE A 13 1.05 9.62 5.83
C ILE A 13 2.07 8.49 6.01
N ILE A 14 2.81 8.19 4.95
CA ILE A 14 3.70 7.05 4.88
C ILE A 14 5.14 7.56 4.73
N ASP A 15 6.04 7.11 5.61
CA ASP A 15 7.48 7.40 5.51
C ASP A 15 8.10 6.53 4.40
N PHE A 16 7.90 6.97 3.15
CA PHE A 16 8.32 6.26 1.94
C PHE A 16 8.67 7.23 0.83
N ASP A 17 9.85 7.04 0.23
CA ASP A 17 10.27 7.81 -0.95
C ASP A 17 9.56 7.29 -2.20
N ALA A 18 8.37 7.82 -2.47
CA ALA A 18 7.47 7.37 -3.53
C ALA A 18 7.85 7.83 -4.94
N LYS A 19 9.11 8.19 -5.17
CA LYS A 19 9.57 8.60 -6.49
C LYS A 19 9.43 7.45 -7.48
N GLY A 20 8.62 7.66 -8.51
CA GLY A 20 8.28 6.65 -9.51
C GLY A 20 7.30 5.59 -9.03
N TYR A 21 6.50 5.90 -8.00
CA TYR A 21 5.43 5.02 -7.54
C TYR A 21 4.06 5.65 -7.80
N TYR A 22 3.07 4.82 -8.07
CA TYR A 22 1.65 5.18 -8.00
C TYR A 22 0.96 4.31 -6.96
N VAL A 23 -0.21 4.77 -6.52
CA VAL A 23 -0.88 4.23 -5.34
C VAL A 23 -2.23 3.63 -5.74
N LEU A 24 -2.47 2.38 -5.31
CA LEU A 24 -3.68 1.64 -5.63
C LEU A 24 -4.38 1.13 -4.35
N ASP A 25 -5.70 0.92 -4.44
CA ASP A 25 -6.47 0.16 -3.46
C ASP A 25 -6.48 -1.36 -3.75
N ASP A 26 -7.21 -2.13 -2.93
CA ASP A 26 -7.38 -3.59 -3.08
C ASP A 26 -8.03 -4.03 -4.41
N ASN A 27 -8.66 -3.11 -5.13
CA ASN A 27 -9.35 -3.33 -6.40
C ASN A 27 -8.59 -2.68 -7.58
N LYS A 28 -7.31 -2.36 -7.37
CA LYS A 28 -6.42 -1.68 -8.33
C LYS A 28 -6.94 -0.32 -8.82
N ARG A 29 -7.80 0.35 -8.06
CA ARG A 29 -8.21 1.72 -8.39
C ARG A 29 -7.13 2.67 -7.94
N ILE A 30 -6.79 3.63 -8.79
CA ILE A 30 -5.81 4.66 -8.46
C ILE A 30 -6.38 5.52 -7.32
N LEU A 31 -5.57 5.67 -6.27
CA LEU A 31 -5.87 6.56 -5.15
C LEU A 31 -5.17 7.89 -5.39
N ASN A 32 -5.79 8.98 -4.94
CA ASN A 32 -5.13 10.28 -4.96
C ASN A 32 -3.94 10.23 -4.01
N ALA A 33 -2.77 10.62 -4.52
CA ALA A 33 -1.57 10.63 -3.72
C ALA A 33 -0.67 11.81 -4.08
N TYR A 34 -0.01 12.34 -3.06
CA TYR A 34 1.01 13.36 -3.18
C TYR A 34 2.30 12.85 -2.53
N GLY A 35 3.40 12.85 -3.27
CA GLY A 35 4.70 12.38 -2.81
C GLY A 35 5.72 13.51 -2.77
N GLU A 36 6.62 13.42 -1.80
CA GLU A 36 7.84 14.21 -1.72
C GLU A 36 8.97 13.33 -1.18
N LYS A 37 10.20 13.87 -1.11
CA LYS A 37 11.36 13.08 -0.71
C LYS A 37 11.16 12.47 0.69
N GLY A 38 11.04 11.14 0.73
CA GLY A 38 10.88 10.37 1.96
C GLY A 38 9.47 10.34 2.55
N LYS A 39 8.47 10.96 1.91
CA LYS A 39 7.08 10.97 2.38
C LYS A 39 6.07 10.78 1.26
N LEU A 40 5.00 10.08 1.59
CA LEU A 40 3.86 9.86 0.72
C LEU A 40 2.55 10.08 1.48
N TYR A 41 1.70 10.92 0.92
CA TYR A 41 0.37 11.24 1.41
C TYR A 41 -0.64 10.53 0.51
N VAL A 42 -1.49 9.69 1.08
CA VAL A 42 -2.48 8.91 0.34
C VAL A 42 -3.86 9.16 0.92
N ASP A 43 -4.78 9.57 0.07
CA ASP A 43 -6.19 9.72 0.42
C ASP A 43 -6.96 8.42 0.21
N VAL A 44 -7.42 7.83 1.31
CA VAL A 44 -8.17 6.56 1.33
C VAL A 44 -9.63 6.85 1.65
N ASN A 45 -10.37 7.23 0.61
CA ASN A 45 -11.81 7.55 0.68
C ASN A 45 -12.73 6.34 0.54
N THR A 46 -12.18 5.15 0.29
CA THR A 46 -12.96 3.92 0.12
C THR A 46 -12.61 2.91 1.20
N LYS A 47 -13.45 1.88 1.36
CA LYS A 47 -13.18 0.78 2.28
C LYS A 47 -12.03 -0.06 1.73
N THR A 48 -10.82 0.27 2.15
CA THR A 48 -9.58 -0.35 1.69
C THR A 48 -8.88 -1.04 2.85
N ARG A 49 -8.58 -2.33 2.70
CA ARG A 49 -7.81 -3.13 3.65
C ARG A 49 -6.31 -2.95 3.47
N TYR A 50 -5.84 -2.80 2.23
CA TYR A 50 -4.46 -2.49 1.92
C TYR A 50 -4.33 -1.44 0.83
N VAL A 51 -3.41 -0.50 1.05
CA VAL A 51 -2.93 0.43 0.03
C VAL A 51 -1.65 -0.15 -0.56
N TYR A 52 -1.57 -0.21 -1.88
CA TYR A 52 -0.44 -0.78 -2.60
C TYR A 52 0.36 0.30 -3.31
N LEU A 53 1.69 0.24 -3.18
CA LEU A 53 2.63 1.12 -3.84
C LEU A 53 3.28 0.36 -4.99
N PHE A 54 2.92 0.76 -6.21
CA PHE A 54 3.41 0.13 -7.43
C PHE A 54 4.46 1.00 -8.10
N LYS A 55 5.62 0.42 -8.37
CA LYS A 55 6.68 1.10 -9.11
C LYS A 55 6.29 1.22 -10.60
N ALA A 56 6.23 2.44 -11.11
CA ALA A 56 6.10 2.77 -12.52
C ALA A 56 7.48 3.02 -13.17
N ASN A 57 7.48 3.17 -14.50
CA ASN A 57 8.65 3.58 -15.28
C ASN A 57 8.92 5.09 -15.20
N ASP A 58 7.96 5.86 -14.68
CA ASP A 58 8.14 7.27 -14.40
C ASP A 58 9.07 7.46 -13.20
N ASN A 59 9.84 8.55 -13.18
CA ASN A 59 10.70 8.95 -12.09
C ASN A 59 10.16 10.20 -11.35
N GLU A 60 8.89 10.54 -11.53
CA GLU A 60 8.22 11.61 -10.80
C GLU A 60 7.54 11.12 -9.51
N TYR A 61 7.34 12.04 -8.57
CA TYR A 61 6.49 11.79 -7.41
C TYR A 61 5.00 11.86 -7.81
N PRO A 62 4.10 11.15 -7.11
CA PRO A 62 2.67 11.44 -7.15
C PRO A 62 2.40 12.93 -6.88
N LYS A 63 1.51 13.56 -7.65
CA LYS A 63 1.25 15.02 -7.59
C LYS A 63 -0.21 15.38 -7.37
N ASP A 64 -1.08 14.42 -7.11
CA ASP A 64 -2.50 14.67 -6.93
C ASP A 64 -2.74 15.35 -5.58
N LYS A 65 -2.94 16.67 -5.60
CA LYS A 65 -3.22 17.48 -4.38
C LYS A 65 -4.71 17.67 -4.11
N VAL A 66 -5.57 16.92 -4.78
CA VAL A 66 -7.04 17.13 -4.82
C VAL A 66 -7.71 17.07 -3.44
N PHE A 67 -7.08 16.39 -2.48
CA PHE A 67 -7.58 16.20 -1.12
C PHE A 67 -7.03 17.23 -0.12
N THR A 68 -6.37 18.27 -0.62
CA THR A 68 -5.80 19.35 0.19
C THR A 68 -6.40 20.69 -0.14
N LEU A 69 -6.58 21.55 0.86
CA LEU A 69 -6.57 22.98 0.58
C LEU A 69 -5.12 23.40 0.41
N SER A 70 -4.77 23.91 -0.76
CA SER A 70 -3.40 24.27 -1.12
C SER A 70 -3.30 25.75 -1.48
N TYR A 71 -2.29 26.44 -0.94
CA TYR A 71 -1.92 27.77 -1.42
C TYR A 71 -1.14 27.68 -2.75
N PRO A 72 -1.47 28.50 -3.79
CA PRO A 72 -2.38 29.65 -3.77
C PRO A 72 -3.83 29.40 -4.23
N GLU A 73 -4.19 28.17 -4.58
CA GLU A 73 -5.47 27.85 -5.24
C GLU A 73 -6.69 28.04 -4.32
N ASP A 74 -6.60 27.56 -3.08
CA ASP A 74 -7.73 27.51 -2.13
C ASP A 74 -7.76 28.66 -1.12
N PHE A 75 -6.84 29.61 -1.28
CA PHE A 75 -6.69 30.74 -0.37
C PHE A 75 -6.97 32.04 -1.10
N LYS A 76 -7.55 32.99 -0.38
CA LYS A 76 -7.64 34.39 -0.78
C LYS A 76 -6.49 35.13 -0.13
N MET A 77 -5.78 35.93 -0.90
CA MET A 77 -4.63 36.69 -0.41
C MET A 77 -4.90 38.17 -0.50
N ILE A 78 -4.79 38.83 0.64
CA ILE A 78 -5.08 40.25 0.78
C ILE A 78 -3.83 40.95 1.31
N LYS A 79 -3.36 41.95 0.58
CA LYS A 79 -2.27 42.85 0.97
C LYS A 79 -2.84 44.19 1.44
N TYR A 80 -2.29 44.71 2.52
CA TYR A 80 -2.52 46.01 3.11
C TYR A 80 -1.21 46.80 3.08
N GLU A 81 -1.12 47.81 2.22
CA GLU A 81 0.01 48.75 2.20
C GLU A 81 -0.27 49.89 3.17
N GLU A 82 0.75 50.26 3.96
CA GLU A 82 0.64 51.28 5.03
C GLU A 82 -0.49 50.96 6.03
N CYS A 83 -0.85 49.69 6.19
CA CYS A 83 -2.03 49.21 6.94
C CYS A 83 -3.40 49.78 6.49
N GLU A 84 -3.48 50.50 5.37
CA GLU A 84 -4.69 51.21 4.93
C GLU A 84 -5.22 50.70 3.58
N LYS A 85 -4.33 50.55 2.60
CA LYS A 85 -4.70 50.27 1.21
C LYS A 85 -4.84 48.76 0.97
N LYS A 86 -6.09 48.29 0.87
CA LYS A 86 -6.43 46.88 0.59
C LYS A 86 -6.29 46.56 -0.90
N SER A 87 -5.55 45.50 -1.24
CA SER A 87 -5.55 44.89 -2.57
C SER A 87 -5.61 43.36 -2.47
N GLU A 88 -6.27 42.71 -3.44
CA GLU A 88 -6.20 41.25 -3.60
C GLU A 88 -5.10 40.95 -4.62
N VAL A 89 -4.17 40.07 -4.25
CA VAL A 89 -2.97 39.79 -5.03
C VAL A 89 -2.91 38.29 -5.34
N LYS A 90 -2.25 37.93 -6.44
CA LYS A 90 -1.88 36.54 -6.76
C LYS A 90 -0.36 36.49 -6.92
N ASP A 91 0.34 36.34 -5.81
CA ASP A 91 1.79 36.21 -5.73
C ASP A 91 2.15 34.94 -4.94
N LYS A 92 3.40 34.50 -4.91
CA LYS A 92 3.90 33.49 -3.95
C LYS A 92 4.59 34.14 -2.75
N LEU A 93 5.08 35.35 -2.95
CA LEU A 93 5.73 36.13 -1.92
C LEU A 93 4.67 36.74 -1.01
N LEU A 94 4.58 36.25 0.23
CA LEU A 94 3.57 36.72 1.17
C LEU A 94 3.89 38.15 1.63
N LEU A 95 5.16 38.49 1.81
CA LEU A 95 5.60 39.81 2.25
C LEU A 95 7.01 40.12 1.72
N ASP A 96 7.24 41.33 1.17
CA ASP A 96 8.51 41.71 0.55
C ASP A 96 9.10 43.03 1.06
N ASN A 97 9.74 43.03 2.23
CA ASN A 97 10.59 44.11 2.74
C ASN A 97 10.01 45.55 2.67
N GLU A 98 8.70 45.68 2.62
CA GLU A 98 7.99 46.95 2.61
C GLU A 98 7.67 47.36 4.04
N LYS A 99 8.14 48.53 4.46
CA LYS A 99 7.80 49.08 5.78
C LYS A 99 6.29 49.28 5.91
N ASN A 100 5.77 48.94 7.08
CA ASN A 100 4.39 49.13 7.49
C ASN A 100 3.36 48.44 6.57
N SER A 101 3.59 47.18 6.24
CA SER A 101 2.73 46.39 5.34
C SER A 101 2.28 45.06 5.97
N LEU A 102 1.07 44.62 5.65
CA LEU A 102 0.51 43.36 6.14
C LEU A 102 -0.11 42.57 4.99
N THR A 103 0.15 41.28 4.94
CA THR A 103 -0.53 40.36 4.02
C THR A 103 -1.10 39.20 4.79
N TYR A 104 -2.33 38.80 4.47
CA TYR A 104 -2.86 37.52 4.94
C TYR A 104 -3.42 36.65 3.83
N LEU A 105 -3.28 35.34 4.06
CA LEU A 105 -4.01 34.28 3.38
C LEU A 105 -5.21 33.91 4.24
N TYR A 106 -6.37 33.73 3.62
CA TYR A 106 -7.58 33.24 4.29
C TYR A 106 -8.18 32.11 3.45
N SER A 107 -8.48 30.97 4.07
CA SER A 107 -9.02 29.82 3.36
C SER A 107 -10.40 30.16 2.80
N ARG A 108 -10.65 29.77 1.56
CA ARG A 108 -11.96 29.99 0.91
C ARG A 108 -13.03 29.02 1.43
N LYS A 109 -12.61 27.95 2.12
CA LYS A 109 -13.44 26.88 2.70
C LYS A 109 -13.12 26.74 4.18
N GLU A 110 -14.13 26.46 4.99
CA GLU A 110 -13.94 26.01 6.38
C GLU A 110 -13.41 24.57 6.45
N VAL A 111 -12.70 24.27 7.52
CA VAL A 111 -12.19 22.93 7.86
C VAL A 111 -12.67 22.51 9.23
N LYS A 112 -12.68 21.20 9.51
CA LYS A 112 -13.01 20.64 10.83
C LYS A 112 -11.97 19.62 11.29
N THR A 113 -11.95 19.32 12.59
CA THR A 113 -11.13 18.22 13.13
C THR A 113 -11.78 16.86 12.87
N PRO A 114 -11.01 15.76 12.69
CA PRO A 114 -9.54 15.73 12.68
C PRO A 114 -8.94 16.43 11.45
N LEU A 115 -7.82 17.13 11.67
CA LEU A 115 -7.18 18.02 10.70
C LEU A 115 -5.66 17.85 10.77
N TYR A 116 -5.00 17.73 9.63
CA TYR A 116 -3.55 17.84 9.51
C TYR A 116 -3.19 19.04 8.65
N LEU A 117 -2.18 19.81 9.06
CA LEU A 117 -1.71 20.99 8.34
C LEU A 117 -0.19 20.98 8.26
N GLU A 118 0.33 21.31 7.08
CA GLU A 118 1.76 21.47 6.86
C GLU A 118 2.05 22.79 6.15
N LEU A 119 2.84 23.63 6.81
CA LEU A 119 3.24 24.95 6.35
C LEU A 119 4.76 24.98 6.20
N SER A 120 5.23 25.23 4.98
CA SER A 120 6.65 25.52 4.71
C SER A 120 6.82 27.00 4.41
N TYR A 121 7.66 27.67 5.19
CA TYR A 121 7.93 29.09 5.05
C TYR A 121 9.41 29.41 5.16
N CYS A 122 9.82 30.57 4.64
CA CYS A 122 11.11 31.18 4.87
C CYS A 122 10.92 32.61 5.36
N TYR A 123 11.61 32.98 6.44
CA TYR A 123 11.57 34.29 7.06
C TYR A 123 12.95 34.95 7.02
N GLU A 124 13.02 36.22 6.62
CA GLU A 124 14.22 37.06 6.68
C GLU A 124 13.89 38.44 7.26
N GLY A 125 14.77 39.01 8.07
CA GLY A 125 14.64 40.39 8.58
C GLY A 125 14.53 40.50 10.10
N GLU A 126 14.11 41.68 10.56
CA GLU A 126 14.00 42.03 11.99
C GLU A 126 12.63 42.63 12.37
N ALA A 127 11.67 42.60 11.43
CA ALA A 127 10.31 43.10 11.64
C ALA A 127 9.34 42.00 12.07
N ASP A 128 8.07 42.35 12.20
CA ASP A 128 7.05 41.46 12.78
C ASP A 128 6.77 40.17 11.95
N ASN A 129 5.65 39.55 12.25
CA ASN A 129 5.54 38.14 12.62
C ASN A 129 4.92 37.28 11.52
N LEU A 130 5.04 35.96 11.65
CA LEU A 130 4.21 35.00 10.90
C LEU A 130 3.22 34.35 11.87
N LEU A 131 1.91 34.50 11.64
CA LEU A 131 0.86 33.92 12.48
C LEU A 131 -0.08 33.03 11.68
N LEU A 132 -0.10 31.74 11.99
CA LEU A 132 -1.04 30.75 11.47
C LEU A 132 -2.23 30.63 12.41
N GLY A 133 -3.40 31.07 11.96
CA GLY A 133 -4.66 30.93 12.66
C GLY A 133 -5.51 29.75 12.20
N LEU A 134 -6.20 29.13 13.14
CA LEU A 134 -7.03 27.94 12.98
C LEU A 134 -8.43 28.22 13.52
N PHE A 135 -9.42 27.66 12.82
CA PHE A 135 -10.83 27.70 13.21
C PHE A 135 -11.43 29.11 13.36
N ALA A 136 -11.02 30.03 12.50
CA ALA A 136 -11.56 31.39 12.45
C ALA A 136 -12.99 31.44 11.89
N GLU A 137 -13.84 32.32 12.44
CA GLU A 137 -15.16 32.63 11.85
C GLU A 137 -15.07 33.67 10.74
N ASN A 138 -14.15 34.62 10.88
CA ASN A 138 -14.04 35.79 10.03
C ASN A 138 -12.58 36.04 9.62
N GLU A 139 -12.39 36.81 8.54
CA GLU A 139 -11.07 37.35 8.16
C GLU A 139 -10.43 38.08 9.37
N PRO A 140 -9.08 38.09 9.49
CA PRO A 140 -8.39 38.81 10.56
C PRO A 140 -8.85 40.27 10.70
N ASP A 141 -9.27 40.65 11.90
CA ASP A 141 -9.99 41.91 12.17
C ASP A 141 -9.55 42.61 13.46
N THR A 142 -8.64 42.00 14.22
CA THR A 142 -8.16 42.52 15.52
C THR A 142 -6.64 42.43 15.65
N VAL A 143 -6.12 43.05 16.70
CA VAL A 143 -4.72 42.94 17.13
C VAL A 143 -4.69 42.26 18.49
N PRO A 144 -4.00 41.13 18.65
CA PRO A 144 -3.88 40.49 19.94
C PRO A 144 -2.89 41.26 20.82
N GLU A 145 -3.20 41.35 22.11
CA GLU A 145 -2.32 41.93 23.12
C GLU A 145 -1.63 40.79 23.88
N CYS A 146 -0.31 40.68 23.73
CA CYS A 146 0.50 39.70 24.43
C CYS A 146 1.40 40.39 25.45
N HIS A 147 1.26 40.04 26.72
CA HIS A 147 2.08 40.57 27.82
C HIS A 147 2.12 42.11 27.88
N GLY A 148 1.00 42.79 27.58
CA GLY A 148 0.92 44.26 27.61
C GLY A 148 1.46 44.96 26.36
N LYS A 149 1.78 44.21 25.30
CA LYS A 149 2.25 44.73 24.01
C LYS A 149 1.35 44.20 22.89
N MET A 150 1.08 45.04 21.90
CA MET A 150 0.34 44.63 20.70
C MET A 150 1.25 43.78 19.80
N LEU A 151 0.71 42.69 19.24
CA LEU A 151 1.39 41.90 18.21
C LEU A 151 1.05 42.42 16.81
N GLY A 152 2.06 42.98 16.14
CA GLY A 152 1.96 43.47 14.77
C GLY A 152 1.63 44.96 14.66
N GLY A 153 2.18 45.61 13.64
CA GLY A 153 1.94 47.03 13.33
C GLY A 153 0.57 47.40 12.71
N CYS A 154 -0.25 46.44 12.28
CA CYS A 154 -1.52 46.71 11.59
C CYS A 154 -2.74 46.13 12.33
N SER A 155 -3.91 46.77 12.20
CA SER A 155 -5.14 46.46 12.96
C SER A 155 -5.84 45.12 12.63
N LYS A 156 -5.34 44.36 11.64
CA LYS A 156 -6.00 43.18 11.05
C LYS A 156 -5.10 41.95 11.08
N TYR A 157 -4.66 41.59 12.28
CA TYR A 157 -3.62 40.59 12.48
C TYR A 157 -4.14 39.24 13.00
N TYR A 158 -5.22 39.27 13.78
CA TYR A 158 -5.82 38.11 14.43
C TYR A 158 -7.33 38.10 14.24
N SER A 159 -7.91 36.90 14.14
CA SER A 159 -9.36 36.70 14.12
C SER A 159 -9.82 36.31 15.52
N LYS A 160 -10.65 37.13 16.15
CA LYS A 160 -11.09 36.89 17.54
C LYS A 160 -11.84 35.57 17.66
N GLY A 161 -11.50 34.75 18.67
CA GLY A 161 -12.10 33.43 18.87
C GLY A 161 -11.45 32.29 18.08
N SER A 162 -10.36 32.57 17.35
CA SER A 162 -9.52 31.55 16.69
C SER A 162 -8.38 31.11 17.59
N ILE A 163 -7.71 30.01 17.25
CA ILE A 163 -6.41 29.66 17.86
C ILE A 163 -5.34 30.07 16.88
N ALA A 164 -4.30 30.76 17.32
CA ALA A 164 -3.25 31.19 16.41
C ALA A 164 -1.86 30.85 16.95
N ILE A 165 -0.98 30.38 16.08
CA ILE A 165 0.37 29.93 16.40
C ILE A 165 1.31 30.66 15.47
N GLY A 166 2.33 31.31 16.02
CA GLY A 166 3.20 32.14 15.21
C GLY A 166 4.56 32.37 15.80
N PHE A 167 5.36 33.11 15.04
CA PHE A 167 6.73 33.48 15.37
C PHE A 167 6.84 35.01 15.33
N ASP A 168 7.49 35.58 16.36
CA ASP A 168 7.75 37.01 16.48
C ASP A 168 9.20 37.27 16.96
N PRO A 169 10.11 37.70 16.07
CA PRO A 169 11.50 37.95 16.43
C PRO A 169 11.72 39.18 17.32
N HIS A 170 10.74 40.09 17.45
CA HIS A 170 10.78 41.19 18.40
C HIS A 170 10.63 40.72 19.85
N TYR A 171 9.93 39.60 20.08
CA TYR A 171 9.74 39.00 21.40
C TYR A 171 10.72 37.86 21.65
N SER A 172 10.84 36.93 20.70
CA SER A 172 11.78 35.82 20.78
C SER A 172 12.13 35.31 19.39
N ARG A 173 13.42 35.31 19.04
CA ARG A 173 13.90 34.63 17.84
C ARG A 173 13.81 33.10 17.94
N THR A 174 13.60 32.57 19.14
CA THR A 174 13.77 31.15 19.42
C THR A 174 12.52 30.40 19.85
N ASP A 175 11.40 31.10 20.06
CA ASP A 175 10.19 30.56 20.65
C ASP A 175 8.96 30.93 19.83
N LEU A 176 7.91 30.12 19.94
CA LEU A 176 6.63 30.38 19.30
C LEU A 176 5.68 31.10 20.26
N ILE A 177 4.76 31.88 19.70
CA ILE A 177 3.63 32.47 20.41
C ILE A 177 2.39 31.67 20.06
N VAL A 178 1.63 31.29 21.09
CA VAL A 178 0.32 30.65 20.95
C VAL A 178 -0.73 31.59 21.53
N ILE A 179 -1.71 31.94 20.72
CA ILE A 179 -2.86 32.77 21.07
C ILE A 179 -4.07 31.83 21.17
N ASN A 180 -4.66 31.79 22.36
CA ASN A 180 -5.86 31.02 22.62
C ASN A 180 -7.11 31.77 22.14
N GLU A 181 -8.26 31.08 22.09
CA GLU A 181 -9.54 31.64 21.60
C GLU A 181 -9.97 32.93 22.33
N ASP A 182 -9.63 33.04 23.63
CA ASP A 182 -9.86 34.24 24.45
C ASP A 182 -8.98 35.45 24.06
N GLY A 183 -8.06 35.29 23.11
CA GLY A 183 -7.08 36.30 22.69
C GLY A 183 -5.88 36.44 23.63
N LYS A 184 -5.72 35.54 24.61
CA LYS A 184 -4.57 35.50 25.50
C LYS A 184 -3.42 34.73 24.87
N CYS A 185 -2.21 35.27 25.04
CA CYS A 185 -1.00 34.69 24.47
C CYS A 185 -0.14 33.98 25.52
N GLU A 186 0.48 32.90 25.10
CA GLU A 186 1.48 32.16 25.86
C GLU A 186 2.71 31.91 24.98
N THR A 187 3.90 31.94 25.58
CA THR A 187 5.14 31.61 24.88
C THR A 187 5.40 30.11 24.98
N LEU A 188 5.50 29.46 23.83
CA LEU A 188 5.93 28.08 23.71
C LEU A 188 7.44 28.04 23.46
N LYS A 189 8.18 27.58 24.47
CA LYS A 189 9.64 27.49 24.38
C LYS A 189 10.07 26.41 23.39
N ILE A 190 10.76 26.82 22.32
CA ILE A 190 11.38 25.90 21.34
C ILE A 190 12.90 25.89 21.52
N ASN A 191 13.49 27.03 21.87
CA ASN A 191 14.95 27.23 21.94
C ASN A 191 15.68 26.94 20.61
N LYS A 192 15.06 27.27 19.49
CA LYS A 192 15.63 27.10 18.14
C LYS A 192 15.42 28.39 17.35
N ASP A 193 16.45 28.91 16.69
CA ASP A 193 16.28 30.03 15.77
C ASP A 193 15.24 29.69 14.69
N LEU A 194 14.16 30.49 14.65
CA LEU A 194 13.05 30.34 13.72
C LEU A 194 13.15 31.31 12.53
N THR A 195 14.28 32.01 12.41
CA THR A 195 14.65 32.75 11.20
C THR A 195 15.25 31.81 10.15
N GLY A 196 15.01 32.10 8.86
CA GLY A 196 15.33 31.18 7.77
C GLY A 196 14.12 30.30 7.41
N CYS A 197 14.39 29.10 6.87
CA CYS A 197 13.35 28.23 6.31
C CYS A 197 12.98 27.08 7.27
N HIS A 198 11.69 26.94 7.54
CA HIS A 198 11.16 25.97 8.50
C HIS A 198 9.86 25.33 8.00
N ASN A 199 9.57 24.14 8.52
CA ASN A 199 8.33 23.42 8.30
C ASN A 199 7.54 23.30 9.61
N LEU A 200 6.36 23.91 9.67
CA LEU A 200 5.42 23.78 10.77
C LEU A 200 4.39 22.70 10.42
N LYS A 201 4.26 21.69 11.28
CA LYS A 201 3.28 20.60 11.13
C LYS A 201 2.33 20.62 12.30
N LEU A 202 1.06 20.37 12.02
CA LEU A 202 0.02 20.41 13.03
C LEU A 202 -0.98 19.28 12.83
N LEU A 203 -1.29 18.57 13.91
CA LEU A 203 -2.37 17.57 13.97
C LEU A 203 -3.40 18.03 15.00
N ALA A 204 -4.61 18.38 14.57
CA ALA A 204 -5.71 18.75 15.45
C ALA A 204 -6.76 17.65 15.51
N SER A 205 -7.02 17.14 16.71
CA SER A 205 -8.10 16.19 17.04
C SER A 205 -8.93 16.73 18.20
N ASP A 206 -8.85 16.10 19.38
CA ASP A 206 -9.25 16.61 20.70
C ASP A 206 -8.26 17.68 21.24
N LYS A 207 -7.04 17.66 20.72
CA LYS A 207 -5.94 18.58 21.02
C LYS A 207 -5.22 18.92 19.73
N ILE A 208 -4.46 20.01 19.76
CA ILE A 208 -3.46 20.30 18.72
C ILE A 208 -2.13 19.72 19.17
N TYR A 209 -1.48 18.95 18.30
CA TYR A 209 -0.08 18.57 18.42
C TYR A 209 0.70 19.33 17.35
N LEU A 210 1.71 20.10 17.78
CA LEU A 210 2.52 20.94 16.92
C LEU A 210 3.94 20.40 16.82
N TRP A 211 4.51 20.42 15.61
CA TRP A 211 5.93 20.22 15.38
C TRP A 211 6.49 21.37 14.55
N ILE A 212 7.76 21.72 14.82
CA ILE A 212 8.54 22.63 13.99
C ILE A 212 9.84 21.95 13.57
N ASP A 213 9.96 21.69 12.28
CA ASP A 213 10.92 20.76 11.69
C ASP A 213 10.85 19.39 12.38
N ASP A 214 11.88 19.05 13.17
CA ASP A 214 12.01 17.81 13.93
C ASP A 214 11.71 17.98 15.44
N PHE A 215 11.33 19.19 15.88
CA PHE A 215 11.05 19.51 17.29
C PHE A 215 9.55 19.37 17.59
N GLY A 216 9.20 18.68 18.69
CA GLY A 216 7.82 18.42 19.13
C GLY A 216 7.60 16.94 19.49
N PRO A 217 6.35 16.48 19.68
CA PRO A 217 5.12 17.28 19.63
C PRO A 217 4.93 18.19 20.85
N PHE A 218 4.40 19.38 20.61
CA PHE A 218 3.92 20.30 21.64
C PHE A 218 2.38 20.28 21.67
N PRO A 219 1.74 19.79 22.75
CA PRO A 219 0.29 19.65 22.81
C PRO A 219 -0.43 20.90 23.36
N PHE A 220 -1.56 21.27 22.75
CA PHE A 220 -2.45 22.36 23.17
C PHE A 220 -3.91 21.89 23.23
N LYS A 221 -4.69 22.44 24.15
CA LYS A 221 -6.14 22.21 24.17
C LYS A 221 -6.83 23.13 23.17
N ILE A 222 -7.90 22.62 22.57
CA ILE A 222 -8.79 23.40 21.72
C ILE A 222 -10.21 23.25 22.25
N SER A 223 -11.01 24.31 22.16
CA SER A 223 -12.46 24.25 22.42
C SER A 223 -13.24 24.25 21.12
N ARG A 224 -12.65 24.79 20.06
CA ARG A 224 -13.22 24.86 18.73
C ARG A 224 -12.65 23.80 17.80
N HIS A 225 -13.55 23.19 17.03
CA HIS A 225 -13.26 22.06 16.15
C HIS A 225 -13.59 22.32 14.68
N GLN A 226 -14.02 23.54 14.34
CA GLN A 226 -14.37 23.94 12.97
C GLN A 226 -14.20 25.46 12.75
N GLY A 227 -13.73 25.82 11.56
CA GLY A 227 -13.68 27.18 11.04
C GLY A 227 -12.66 27.31 9.91
N SER A 228 -12.37 28.54 9.49
CA SER A 228 -11.39 28.85 8.43
C SER A 228 -9.97 28.86 8.96
N ILE A 229 -9.00 28.71 8.06
CA ILE A 229 -7.57 28.84 8.34
C ILE A 229 -7.07 30.15 7.75
N TYR A 230 -6.19 30.83 8.46
CA TYR A 230 -5.53 32.01 7.94
C TYR A 230 -4.05 32.02 8.25
N LEU A 231 -3.26 32.68 7.42
CA LEU A 231 -1.83 32.91 7.65
C LEU A 231 -1.56 34.39 7.44
N VAL A 232 -1.11 35.09 8.47
CA VAL A 232 -0.78 36.52 8.39
C VAL A 232 0.72 36.71 8.50
N ALA A 233 1.28 37.55 7.63
CA ALA A 233 2.62 38.09 7.73
C ALA A 233 2.57 39.61 7.79
N ASN A 234 3.41 40.23 8.61
CA ASN A 234 3.42 41.68 8.80
C ASN A 234 4.85 42.22 8.90
N SER A 235 5.11 43.38 8.32
CA SER A 235 6.36 44.12 8.41
C SER A 235 6.01 45.50 8.97
N GLY A 236 6.17 45.71 10.29
CA GLY A 236 5.97 47.01 10.95
C GLY A 236 6.99 48.07 10.54
N ASP A 237 7.62 48.78 11.49
CA ASP A 237 8.59 49.85 11.18
C ASP A 237 9.93 49.33 10.61
N ASN A 238 10.21 48.04 10.82
CA ASN A 238 11.35 47.33 10.26
C ASN A 238 10.95 46.60 8.97
N THR A 239 11.94 46.11 8.22
CA THR A 239 11.71 45.28 7.03
C THR A 239 11.75 43.79 7.36
N ALA A 240 10.73 43.05 6.96
CA ALA A 240 10.72 41.59 6.93
C ALA A 240 10.29 41.07 5.57
N ARG A 241 10.79 39.87 5.25
CA ARG A 241 10.42 39.11 4.07
C ARG A 241 9.93 37.74 4.50
N VAL A 242 8.72 37.40 4.05
CA VAL A 242 8.12 36.10 4.33
C VAL A 242 7.70 35.46 3.03
N ASN A 243 8.30 34.31 2.75
CA ASN A 243 7.95 33.47 1.62
C ASN A 243 7.23 32.22 2.11
N VAL A 244 6.09 31.88 1.51
CA VAL A 244 5.36 30.63 1.80
C VAL A 244 5.58 29.70 0.63
N ASN A 245 6.38 28.65 0.86
CA ASN A 245 6.66 27.66 -0.17
C ASN A 245 5.41 26.83 -0.48
N PHE A 246 4.70 26.41 0.56
CA PHE A 246 3.39 25.77 0.47
C PHE A 246 2.67 25.81 1.82
N LEU A 247 1.35 25.75 1.76
CA LEU A 247 0.46 25.49 2.89
C LEU A 247 -0.53 24.44 2.41
N ASN A 248 -0.46 23.23 2.98
CA ASN A 248 -1.36 22.13 2.67
C ASN A 248 -2.20 21.82 3.91
N VAL A 249 -3.51 21.65 3.71
CA VAL A 249 -4.44 21.33 4.78
C VAL A 249 -5.27 20.11 4.41
N TYR A 250 -5.39 19.17 5.33
CA TYR A 250 -6.07 17.89 5.14
C TYR A 250 -7.12 17.70 6.23
N GLU A 251 -8.36 17.50 5.83
CA GLU A 251 -9.50 17.23 6.72
C GLU A 251 -9.81 15.73 6.69
N GLY A 252 -9.94 15.10 7.86
CA GLY A 252 -10.26 13.68 7.98
C GLY A 252 -9.36 12.93 8.96
N GLU A 253 -9.67 11.64 9.16
CA GLU A 253 -8.85 10.79 10.02
C GLU A 253 -7.43 10.68 9.46
N ILE A 254 -6.42 10.76 10.32
CA ILE A 254 -5.01 10.71 9.91
C ILE A 254 -4.35 9.50 10.55
N THR A 255 -3.64 8.73 9.72
CA THR A 255 -2.81 7.62 10.17
C THR A 255 -1.40 7.79 9.65
N ILE A 256 -0.43 7.84 10.57
CA ILE A 256 1.00 7.83 10.24
C ILE A 256 1.47 6.37 10.19
N VAL A 257 2.22 6.03 9.15
CA VAL A 257 2.71 4.67 8.88
C VAL A 257 4.22 4.70 8.63
N ASP A 258 4.98 4.22 9.61
CA ASP A 258 6.45 4.26 9.58
C ASP A 258 7.07 3.06 8.85
N LYS A 259 6.27 2.04 8.54
CA LYS A 259 6.75 0.79 7.93
C LYS A 259 5.87 0.38 6.77
N VAL A 260 6.51 0.31 5.60
CA VAL A 260 5.92 -0.25 4.39
C VAL A 260 6.33 -1.71 4.29
N GLU A 261 5.38 -2.58 4.02
CA GLU A 261 5.63 -4.00 3.81
C GLU A 261 5.94 -4.26 2.34
N LYS A 262 6.97 -5.04 2.05
CA LYS A 262 7.21 -5.56 0.71
C LYS A 262 6.23 -6.69 0.39
N ALA A 263 5.50 -6.56 -0.73
CA ALA A 263 4.38 -7.40 -1.10
C ALA A 263 4.70 -8.31 -2.31
N GLY A 264 5.92 -8.85 -2.37
CA GLY A 264 6.40 -9.72 -3.44
C GLY A 264 7.93 -9.72 -3.54
N PHE A 265 8.45 -10.47 -4.51
CA PHE A 265 9.88 -10.59 -4.77
C PHE A 265 10.19 -10.24 -6.22
N SER A 266 11.18 -9.38 -6.48
CA SER A 266 11.73 -9.23 -7.84
C SER A 266 12.73 -10.32 -8.18
N GLU A 267 13.36 -10.90 -7.16
CA GLU A 267 14.39 -11.90 -7.31
C GLU A 267 14.29 -12.91 -6.16
N VAL A 268 14.49 -14.18 -6.47
CA VAL A 268 14.53 -15.28 -5.50
C VAL A 268 15.77 -16.13 -5.75
N GLU A 269 16.46 -16.46 -4.68
CA GLU A 269 17.63 -17.35 -4.65
C GLU A 269 17.34 -18.52 -3.70
N ILE A 270 17.63 -19.73 -4.17
CA ILE A 270 17.34 -20.99 -3.50
C ILE A 270 18.61 -21.81 -3.42
N GLU A 271 18.96 -22.26 -2.21
CA GLU A 271 20.15 -23.07 -1.97
C GLU A 271 19.82 -24.23 -1.01
N ASN A 272 20.33 -25.42 -1.31
CA ASN A 272 20.17 -26.66 -0.51
C ASN A 272 18.71 -27.03 -0.14
N PHE A 273 17.76 -26.73 -1.02
CA PHE A 273 16.33 -26.91 -0.79
C PHE A 273 15.74 -27.99 -1.70
N ARG A 274 15.25 -29.08 -1.10
CA ARG A 274 14.68 -30.26 -1.78
C ARG A 274 15.57 -30.73 -2.96
N GLY A 275 15.08 -30.64 -4.20
CA GLY A 275 15.84 -31.05 -5.40
C GLY A 275 16.90 -30.05 -5.86
N ILE A 276 16.87 -28.81 -5.36
CA ILE A 276 17.69 -27.70 -5.83
C ILE A 276 18.92 -27.55 -4.93
N ALA A 277 20.10 -27.69 -5.51
CA ALA A 277 21.38 -27.36 -4.89
C ALA A 277 21.58 -25.84 -4.84
N TYR A 278 21.40 -25.19 -5.98
CA TYR A 278 21.49 -23.74 -6.14
C TYR A 278 20.65 -23.27 -7.32
N GLY A 279 20.01 -22.12 -7.21
CA GLY A 279 19.16 -21.56 -8.24
C GLY A 279 18.81 -20.10 -7.98
N LYS A 280 18.64 -19.34 -9.06
CA LYS A 280 18.24 -17.93 -8.99
C LYS A 280 17.26 -17.61 -10.11
N LEU A 281 16.19 -16.90 -9.79
CA LEU A 281 15.16 -16.49 -10.76
C LEU A 281 14.67 -15.07 -10.48
N ASN A 282 14.37 -14.35 -11.55
CA ASN A 282 13.74 -13.04 -11.51
C ASN A 282 12.24 -13.20 -11.73
N LEU A 283 11.45 -12.42 -10.99
CA LEU A 283 10.01 -12.44 -11.02
C LEU A 283 9.47 -11.05 -11.32
N ASP A 284 8.31 -11.01 -11.99
CA ASP A 284 7.48 -9.83 -12.16
C ASP A 284 6.21 -9.96 -11.31
N ARG A 285 5.23 -9.08 -11.50
CA ARG A 285 3.92 -9.20 -10.84
C ARG A 285 3.21 -10.49 -11.24
N VAL A 286 3.20 -10.86 -12.51
CA VAL A 286 2.59 -12.12 -12.98
C VAL A 286 3.67 -12.99 -13.61
N ASN A 287 3.71 -14.25 -13.22
CA ASN A 287 4.73 -15.20 -13.65
C ASN A 287 4.10 -16.56 -13.90
N VAL A 288 4.42 -17.16 -15.05
CA VAL A 288 4.12 -18.55 -15.34
C VAL A 288 5.42 -19.34 -15.47
N ILE A 289 5.54 -20.39 -14.66
CA ILE A 289 6.67 -21.30 -14.65
C ILE A 289 6.30 -22.56 -15.43
N ILE A 290 7.08 -22.84 -16.48
CA ILE A 290 6.96 -24.04 -17.32
C ILE A 290 8.24 -24.87 -17.27
N GLY A 291 8.13 -26.16 -17.55
CA GLY A 291 9.26 -27.09 -17.48
C GLY A 291 8.79 -28.53 -17.50
N ALA A 292 9.72 -29.46 -17.71
CA ALA A 292 9.44 -30.88 -17.68
C ALA A 292 8.97 -31.36 -16.29
N ASN A 293 8.54 -32.62 -16.21
CA ASN A 293 8.36 -33.26 -14.89
C ASN A 293 9.70 -33.28 -14.15
N ASN A 294 9.67 -33.03 -12.85
CA ASN A 294 10.84 -32.93 -11.98
C ASN A 294 11.79 -31.74 -12.26
N ALA A 295 11.40 -30.79 -13.09
CA ALA A 295 12.17 -29.58 -13.40
C ALA A 295 12.27 -28.55 -12.23
N GLY A 296 11.71 -28.86 -11.06
CA GLY A 296 11.75 -27.96 -9.90
C GLY A 296 10.57 -26.98 -9.75
N LYS A 297 9.57 -27.01 -10.64
CA LYS A 297 8.40 -26.09 -10.62
C LYS A 297 7.73 -25.96 -9.24
N THR A 298 7.21 -27.07 -8.70
CA THR A 298 6.60 -27.10 -7.36
C THR A 298 7.61 -26.74 -6.25
N THR A 299 8.89 -27.11 -6.42
CA THR A 299 9.95 -26.76 -5.45
C THR A 299 10.19 -25.26 -5.38
N ILE A 300 10.09 -24.55 -6.52
CA ILE A 300 10.17 -23.09 -6.55
C ILE A 300 8.97 -22.47 -5.82
N LEU A 301 7.74 -22.95 -6.05
CA LEU A 301 6.57 -22.46 -5.33
C LEU A 301 6.69 -22.70 -3.82
N ASP A 302 7.11 -23.90 -3.39
CA ASP A 302 7.35 -24.21 -1.97
C ASP A 302 8.39 -23.26 -1.34
N ALA A 303 9.45 -22.94 -2.07
CA ALA A 303 10.50 -22.03 -1.63
C ALA A 303 9.97 -20.59 -1.49
N ILE A 304 9.25 -20.08 -2.49
CA ILE A 304 8.63 -18.74 -2.43
C ILE A 304 7.62 -18.68 -1.27
N TYR A 305 6.85 -19.75 -1.05
CA TYR A 305 5.89 -19.83 0.03
C TYR A 305 6.53 -19.70 1.41
N LEU A 306 7.64 -20.42 1.64
CA LEU A 306 8.42 -20.31 2.87
C LEU A 306 9.13 -18.97 3.02
N LEU A 307 9.66 -18.42 1.92
CA LEU A 307 10.33 -17.13 1.89
C LEU A 307 9.37 -15.97 2.18
N SER A 308 8.09 -16.09 1.80
CA SER A 308 7.07 -15.07 2.02
C SER A 308 6.81 -14.82 3.51
N ASP A 309 6.50 -15.89 4.24
CA ASP A 309 6.42 -15.87 5.71
C ASP A 309 6.50 -17.32 6.23
N PRO A 310 7.60 -17.73 6.89
CA PRO A 310 7.69 -19.08 7.46
C PRO A 310 6.74 -19.30 8.66
N LYS A 311 6.17 -18.23 9.23
CA LYS A 311 5.36 -18.22 10.45
C LYS A 311 3.87 -18.00 10.19
N GLN A 312 3.46 -17.67 8.96
CA GLN A 312 2.05 -17.44 8.67
C GLN A 312 1.20 -18.67 8.99
N LYS A 313 -0.08 -18.42 9.27
CA LYS A 313 -1.09 -19.44 9.55
C LYS A 313 -2.00 -19.63 8.32
N PRO A 314 -1.73 -20.63 7.47
CA PRO A 314 -2.48 -20.80 6.24
C PRO A 314 -3.91 -21.27 6.50
N PRO A 315 -4.87 -21.05 5.58
CA PRO A 315 -6.25 -21.51 5.74
C PRO A 315 -6.34 -23.02 6.01
N GLY A 316 -6.82 -23.39 7.19
CA GLY A 316 -6.96 -24.79 7.60
C GLY A 316 -5.68 -25.47 8.13
N PHE A 317 -4.62 -24.70 8.39
CA PHE A 317 -3.33 -25.16 8.92
C PHE A 317 -2.81 -24.22 10.02
N ASN A 318 -1.86 -24.67 10.84
CA ASN A 318 -1.29 -23.86 11.92
C ASN A 318 0.00 -23.14 11.53
N THR A 319 0.71 -23.63 10.51
CA THR A 319 1.99 -23.08 10.04
C THR A 319 2.18 -23.34 8.54
N THR A 320 3.02 -22.54 7.89
CA THR A 320 3.52 -22.74 6.53
C THR A 320 4.04 -24.17 6.31
N LEU A 321 4.82 -24.68 7.27
CA LEU A 321 5.41 -26.01 7.19
C LEU A 321 4.36 -27.13 7.27
N GLU A 322 3.30 -26.97 8.05
CA GLU A 322 2.20 -27.95 8.14
C GLU A 322 1.47 -28.10 6.80
N LEU A 323 1.21 -26.98 6.11
CA LEU A 323 0.61 -26.99 4.77
C LEU A 323 1.54 -27.72 3.77
N LEU A 324 2.83 -27.39 3.75
CA LEU A 324 3.78 -28.04 2.86
C LEU A 324 3.92 -29.54 3.18
N ALA A 325 3.98 -29.90 4.46
CA ALA A 325 4.01 -31.30 4.88
C ALA A 325 2.77 -32.06 4.38
N TYR A 326 1.59 -31.43 4.45
CA TYR A 326 0.36 -32.00 3.90
C TYR A 326 0.43 -32.21 2.37
N LEU A 327 0.92 -31.22 1.60
CA LEU A 327 1.09 -31.34 0.15
C LEU A 327 2.04 -32.48 -0.26
N HIS A 328 3.06 -32.73 0.58
CA HIS A 328 4.09 -33.75 0.37
C HIS A 328 3.82 -35.07 1.10
N ASN A 329 2.62 -35.26 1.67
CA ASN A 329 2.22 -36.46 2.43
C ASN A 329 3.16 -36.81 3.60
N VAL A 330 3.72 -35.80 4.26
CA VAL A 330 4.59 -35.94 5.43
C VAL A 330 3.76 -35.77 6.70
N LYS A 331 3.71 -36.81 7.55
CA LYS A 331 2.93 -36.78 8.80
C LYS A 331 3.54 -35.90 9.89
N LYS A 332 4.88 -35.89 10.00
CA LYS A 332 5.62 -35.12 11.01
C LYS A 332 7.05 -34.86 10.57
N GLY A 333 7.56 -33.69 10.96
CA GLY A 333 8.95 -33.30 10.74
C GLY A 333 9.15 -32.40 9.53
N ASN A 334 10.32 -31.78 9.47
CA ASN A 334 10.70 -30.79 8.46
C ASN A 334 11.79 -31.29 7.51
N LYS A 335 12.36 -32.48 7.73
CA LYS A 335 13.48 -33.01 6.94
C LYS A 335 13.19 -33.05 5.43
N PHE A 336 11.93 -33.13 5.02
CA PHE A 336 11.53 -33.17 3.62
C PHE A 336 11.87 -31.91 2.82
N ILE A 337 12.13 -30.77 3.49
CA ILE A 337 12.56 -29.55 2.80
C ILE A 337 14.07 -29.51 2.54
N TYR A 338 14.85 -30.35 3.23
CA TYR A 338 16.30 -30.41 3.09
C TYR A 338 16.69 -31.20 1.84
N ARG A 339 17.69 -30.70 1.13
CA ARG A 339 18.28 -31.47 0.03
C ARG A 339 18.90 -32.77 0.55
N PHE A 340 18.49 -33.89 -0.05
CA PHE A 340 18.86 -35.25 0.36
C PHE A 340 18.64 -35.55 1.85
N TYR A 341 17.72 -34.83 2.50
CA TYR A 341 17.47 -34.95 3.94
C TYR A 341 18.72 -34.67 4.81
N ASN A 342 19.74 -34.03 4.25
CA ASN A 342 20.99 -33.75 4.94
C ASN A 342 20.82 -32.50 5.82
N THR A 343 20.66 -32.71 7.12
CA THR A 343 20.49 -31.62 8.09
C THR A 343 21.78 -30.90 8.45
N ALA A 344 22.95 -31.35 7.98
CA ALA A 344 24.20 -30.64 8.16
C ALA A 344 24.32 -29.39 7.27
N SER A 345 23.53 -29.33 6.18
CA SER A 345 23.48 -28.21 5.24
C SER A 345 22.05 -27.65 5.22
N PRO A 346 21.77 -26.57 5.97
CA PRO A 346 20.43 -26.02 6.04
C PRO A 346 20.01 -25.41 4.69
N PRO A 347 18.71 -25.44 4.36
CA PRO A 347 18.20 -24.74 3.21
C PRO A 347 18.27 -23.23 3.43
N VAL A 348 18.76 -22.53 2.42
CA VAL A 348 18.88 -21.07 2.42
C VAL A 348 17.97 -20.50 1.34
N LEU A 349 17.15 -19.54 1.73
CA LEU A 349 16.24 -18.82 0.84
C LEU A 349 16.51 -17.33 0.95
N ARG A 350 16.67 -16.66 -0.18
CA ARG A 350 16.90 -15.21 -0.25
C ARG A 350 15.93 -14.60 -1.25
N GLY A 351 15.40 -13.42 -0.96
CA GLY A 351 14.65 -12.64 -1.92
C GLY A 351 14.69 -11.17 -1.56
N ASP A 352 15.13 -10.34 -2.49
CA ASP A 352 15.39 -8.91 -2.33
C ASP A 352 15.99 -8.53 -0.95
N GLU A 353 15.15 -8.11 0.01
CA GLU A 353 15.56 -7.63 1.35
C GLU A 353 15.44 -8.73 2.45
N ILE A 354 14.89 -9.89 2.11
CA ILE A 354 14.62 -11.01 3.03
C ILE A 354 15.65 -12.11 2.80
N LYS A 355 16.24 -12.61 3.88
CA LYS A 355 17.22 -13.69 3.85
C LYS A 355 17.03 -14.63 5.05
N TYR A 356 16.92 -15.92 4.75
CA TYR A 356 16.82 -16.98 5.74
C TYR A 356 17.95 -17.99 5.54
N ASP A 357 19.04 -17.84 6.30
CA ASP A 357 20.20 -18.75 6.26
C ASP A 357 19.95 -20.11 6.93
N ASP A 358 18.86 -20.23 7.69
CA ASP A 358 18.34 -21.49 8.21
C ASP A 358 16.83 -21.31 8.45
N ILE A 359 16.04 -21.54 7.40
CA ILE A 359 14.58 -21.29 7.41
C ILE A 359 13.87 -22.02 8.57
N ILE A 360 14.39 -23.16 9.02
CA ILE A 360 13.76 -23.96 10.08
C ILE A 360 13.77 -23.22 11.41
N ARG A 361 14.86 -22.53 11.74
CA ARG A 361 14.92 -21.70 12.96
C ARG A 361 13.83 -20.63 12.97
N TYR A 362 13.53 -20.06 11.80
CA TYR A 362 12.50 -19.03 11.69
C TYR A 362 11.09 -19.60 11.87
N VAL A 363 10.80 -20.76 11.27
CA VAL A 363 9.51 -21.47 11.45
C VAL A 363 9.24 -21.74 12.93
N GLU A 364 10.26 -22.11 13.70
CA GLU A 364 10.11 -22.47 15.13
C GLU A 364 10.03 -21.26 16.07
N SER A 365 10.43 -20.08 15.62
CA SER A 365 10.55 -18.88 16.46
C SER A 365 9.24 -18.12 16.75
N GLY A 366 8.10 -18.54 16.21
CA GLY A 366 6.80 -17.93 16.52
C GLY A 366 5.71 -18.19 15.49
N LYS A 367 4.59 -17.46 15.62
CA LYS A 367 3.44 -17.54 14.70
C LYS A 367 3.00 -16.14 14.27
N SER A 368 2.54 -16.03 13.02
CA SER A 368 1.92 -14.84 12.42
C SER A 368 0.47 -15.19 12.03
N ASN A 369 -0.46 -14.30 12.36
CA ASN A 369 -1.88 -14.47 11.98
C ASN A 369 -2.17 -13.94 10.58
N GLU A 370 -1.26 -13.17 9.98
CA GLU A 370 -1.44 -12.62 8.65
C GLU A 370 -1.00 -13.64 7.59
N VAL A 371 -1.80 -13.80 6.55
CA VAL A 371 -1.50 -14.68 5.41
C VAL A 371 -0.91 -13.82 4.29
N LYS A 372 0.41 -13.83 4.16
CA LYS A 372 1.13 -13.06 3.12
C LYS A 372 1.08 -13.74 1.76
N ALA A 373 1.13 -15.08 1.75
CA ALA A 373 1.07 -15.88 0.54
C ALA A 373 -0.05 -16.92 0.64
N LEU A 374 -0.85 -17.05 -0.42
CA LEU A 374 -1.87 -18.08 -0.56
C LEU A 374 -1.42 -19.13 -1.57
N TYR A 375 -1.36 -20.39 -1.13
CA TYR A 375 -0.94 -21.53 -1.97
C TYR A 375 -2.17 -22.25 -2.51
N LEU A 376 -2.46 -22.14 -3.79
CA LEU A 376 -3.57 -22.80 -4.45
C LEU A 376 -3.12 -24.12 -5.08
N SER A 377 -3.84 -25.19 -4.73
CA SER A 377 -3.69 -26.53 -5.29
C SER A 377 -4.99 -27.30 -5.09
N PRO A 378 -5.43 -28.16 -6.03
CA PRO A 378 -6.61 -29.00 -5.85
C PRO A 378 -6.56 -29.84 -4.56
N ARG A 379 -5.35 -30.23 -4.13
CA ARG A 379 -5.13 -31.04 -2.93
C ARG A 379 -5.54 -30.32 -1.63
N LEU A 380 -5.61 -28.99 -1.64
CA LEU A 380 -5.91 -28.15 -0.48
C LEU A 380 -7.41 -27.82 -0.36
N MET A 381 -8.20 -28.07 -1.40
CA MET A 381 -9.60 -27.63 -1.48
C MET A 381 -10.46 -28.12 -0.30
N SER A 382 -10.30 -29.37 0.14
CA SER A 382 -11.06 -29.87 1.30
C SER A 382 -10.74 -29.09 2.59
N ARG A 383 -9.47 -28.75 2.81
CA ARG A 383 -9.03 -27.95 3.97
C ARG A 383 -9.51 -26.51 3.87
N TYR A 384 -9.47 -25.94 2.68
CA TYR A 384 -9.93 -24.57 2.41
C TYR A 384 -11.43 -24.42 2.55
N THR A 385 -12.21 -25.36 2.02
CA THR A 385 -13.66 -25.37 2.23
C THR A 385 -14.01 -25.50 3.72
N LYS A 386 -13.25 -26.31 4.49
CA LYS A 386 -13.44 -26.38 5.94
C LYS A 386 -13.11 -25.05 6.62
N PHE A 387 -12.00 -24.40 6.27
CA PHE A 387 -11.65 -23.08 6.80
C PHE A 387 -12.76 -22.05 6.52
N ILE A 388 -13.31 -22.02 5.30
CA ILE A 388 -14.41 -21.11 4.96
C ILE A 388 -15.66 -21.42 5.80
N LYS A 389 -15.99 -22.70 6.03
CA LYS A 389 -17.10 -23.07 6.92
C LYS A 389 -16.87 -22.57 8.34
N ASP A 390 -15.66 -22.77 8.87
CA ASP A 390 -15.30 -22.40 10.25
C ASP A 390 -15.29 -20.86 10.45
N ASN A 391 -15.16 -20.07 9.36
CA ASN A 391 -15.17 -18.60 9.38
C ASN A 391 -16.39 -18.01 8.64
N TRP A 392 -17.44 -18.80 8.44
CA TRP A 392 -18.57 -18.40 7.59
C TRP A 392 -19.32 -17.16 8.10
N GLU A 393 -19.38 -16.97 9.42
CA GLU A 393 -20.01 -15.78 10.03
C GLU A 393 -19.41 -14.49 9.49
N GLU A 394 -18.07 -14.38 9.43
CA GLU A 394 -17.40 -13.20 8.89
C GLU A 394 -17.50 -13.18 7.37
N ILE A 395 -17.19 -14.30 6.71
CA ILE A 395 -17.12 -14.41 5.25
C ILE A 395 -18.47 -14.11 4.58
N SER A 396 -19.59 -14.52 5.18
CA SER A 396 -20.94 -14.31 4.63
C SER A 396 -21.35 -12.84 4.53
N ASN A 397 -20.68 -11.94 5.25
CA ASN A 397 -20.93 -10.49 5.17
C ASN A 397 -20.30 -9.83 3.93
N TYR A 398 -19.45 -10.53 3.19
CA TYR A 398 -18.81 -10.03 1.97
C TYR A 398 -19.71 -10.22 0.75
N THR A 399 -20.94 -9.69 0.80
CA THR A 399 -21.99 -9.91 -0.22
C THR A 399 -21.60 -9.43 -1.62
N GLU A 400 -20.88 -8.31 -1.71
CA GLU A 400 -20.37 -7.75 -2.97
C GLU A 400 -19.45 -8.74 -3.70
N ILE A 401 -18.57 -9.41 -2.96
CA ILE A 401 -17.66 -10.42 -3.49
C ILE A 401 -18.42 -11.63 -4.03
N PHE A 402 -19.46 -12.10 -3.33
CA PHE A 402 -20.28 -13.19 -3.86
C PHE A 402 -20.97 -12.79 -5.16
N ASN A 403 -21.51 -11.57 -5.24
CA ASN A 403 -22.13 -11.07 -6.47
C ASN A 403 -21.12 -11.03 -7.62
N GLU A 404 -19.91 -10.54 -7.38
CA GLU A 404 -18.83 -10.51 -8.38
C GLU A 404 -18.47 -11.92 -8.86
N ILE A 405 -18.16 -12.83 -7.93
CA ILE A 405 -17.80 -14.23 -8.23
C ILE A 405 -18.91 -14.91 -9.04
N PHE A 406 -20.18 -14.77 -8.63
CA PHE A 406 -21.28 -15.43 -9.34
C PHE A 406 -21.59 -14.77 -10.67
N ASN A 407 -21.42 -13.45 -10.82
CA ASN A 407 -21.52 -12.79 -12.13
C ASN A 407 -20.49 -13.37 -13.11
N GLU A 408 -19.23 -13.48 -12.70
CA GLU A 408 -18.17 -14.05 -13.52
C GLU A 408 -18.44 -15.51 -13.93
N ILE A 409 -18.96 -16.32 -13.00
CA ILE A 409 -19.31 -17.72 -13.26
C ILE A 409 -20.51 -17.85 -14.19
N ASN A 410 -21.53 -16.99 -14.01
CA ASN A 410 -22.76 -17.03 -14.80
C ASN A 410 -22.51 -16.65 -16.26
N GLU A 411 -21.47 -15.88 -16.57
CA GLU A 411 -21.08 -15.58 -17.96
C GLU A 411 -20.61 -16.82 -18.74
N ILE A 412 -20.15 -17.86 -18.05
CA ILE A 412 -19.58 -19.06 -18.68
C ILE A 412 -20.38 -20.34 -18.42
N ASN A 413 -21.32 -20.31 -17.47
CA ASN A 413 -22.13 -21.46 -17.09
C ASN A 413 -23.55 -21.35 -17.63
N VAL A 414 -24.14 -22.51 -17.97
CA VAL A 414 -25.57 -22.61 -18.32
C VAL A 414 -26.45 -22.41 -17.09
N GLU A 415 -25.99 -22.88 -15.93
CA GLU A 415 -26.68 -22.66 -14.66
C GLU A 415 -26.25 -21.33 -14.04
N GLU A 416 -27.23 -20.49 -13.71
CA GLU A 416 -26.98 -19.19 -13.12
C GLU A 416 -27.24 -19.19 -11.61
N TYR A 417 -26.25 -18.71 -10.86
CA TYR A 417 -26.25 -18.63 -9.40
C TYR A 417 -26.40 -17.17 -8.91
N LEU A 418 -27.13 -16.98 -7.82
CA LEU A 418 -27.33 -15.70 -7.15
C LEU A 418 -26.33 -15.51 -6.01
N THR A 419 -26.19 -16.52 -5.16
CA THR A 419 -25.39 -16.46 -3.94
C THR A 419 -25.10 -17.87 -3.40
N MET A 420 -24.40 -17.96 -2.27
CA MET A 420 -24.11 -19.20 -1.56
C MET A 420 -24.54 -19.12 -0.10
N THR A 421 -25.01 -20.24 0.44
CA THR A 421 -25.44 -20.38 1.84
C THR A 421 -24.82 -21.61 2.48
N LEU A 422 -24.68 -21.59 3.82
CA LEU A 422 -24.28 -22.76 4.60
C LEU A 422 -25.52 -23.38 5.25
N GLU A 423 -25.91 -24.57 4.81
CA GLU A 423 -27.17 -25.21 5.20
C GLU A 423 -26.96 -26.67 5.62
N PRO A 424 -27.85 -27.24 6.46
CA PRO A 424 -27.76 -28.64 6.86
C PRO A 424 -28.07 -29.59 5.69
N PHE A 425 -27.27 -30.65 5.56
CA PHE A 425 -27.45 -31.79 4.65
C PHE A 425 -26.92 -33.07 5.29
N GLY A 426 -27.76 -34.10 5.41
CA GLY A 426 -27.34 -35.41 5.93
C GLY A 426 -26.72 -35.36 7.34
N GLY A 427 -27.17 -34.44 8.19
CA GLY A 427 -26.66 -34.27 9.57
C GLY A 427 -25.40 -33.40 9.70
N THR A 428 -24.89 -32.82 8.61
CA THR A 428 -23.73 -31.91 8.62
C THR A 428 -24.05 -30.63 7.86
N TYR A 429 -23.29 -29.55 8.07
CA TYR A 429 -23.45 -28.33 7.28
C TYR A 429 -22.63 -28.39 5.98
N THR A 430 -23.23 -27.98 4.86
CA THR A 430 -22.60 -27.88 3.55
C THR A 430 -22.99 -26.60 2.84
N PHE A 431 -22.16 -26.18 1.90
CA PHE A 431 -22.47 -25.04 1.05
C PHE A 431 -23.47 -25.42 -0.04
N TYR A 432 -24.45 -24.55 -0.24
CA TYR A 432 -25.39 -24.57 -1.34
C TYR A 432 -25.24 -23.31 -2.19
N LEU A 433 -25.23 -23.47 -3.50
CA LEU A 433 -25.40 -22.37 -4.43
C LEU A 433 -26.90 -22.19 -4.70
N ILE A 434 -27.40 -20.98 -4.50
CA ILE A 434 -28.78 -20.60 -4.80
C ILE A 434 -28.84 -20.18 -6.25
N ARG A 435 -29.64 -20.87 -7.05
CA ARG A 435 -29.84 -20.56 -8.47
C ARG A 435 -30.83 -19.41 -8.66
N LYS A 436 -30.76 -18.72 -9.81
CA LYS A 436 -31.73 -17.66 -10.16
C LYS A 436 -33.17 -18.15 -10.24
N ASP A 437 -33.39 -19.44 -10.54
CA ASP A 437 -34.70 -20.09 -10.54
C ASP A 437 -35.19 -20.51 -9.15
N GLY A 438 -34.47 -20.15 -8.08
CA GLY A 438 -34.80 -20.44 -6.69
C GLY A 438 -34.41 -21.85 -6.21
N LYS A 439 -33.91 -22.72 -7.10
CA LYS A 439 -33.41 -24.05 -6.71
C LYS A 439 -32.04 -23.95 -6.04
N ARG A 440 -31.65 -25.03 -5.35
CA ARG A 440 -30.36 -25.12 -4.65
C ARG A 440 -29.58 -26.31 -5.17
N VAL A 441 -28.27 -26.13 -5.35
CA VAL A 441 -27.33 -27.21 -5.68
C VAL A 441 -26.19 -27.18 -4.68
N ARG A 442 -25.73 -28.35 -4.18
CA ARG A 442 -24.60 -28.36 -3.25
C ARG A 442 -23.33 -27.95 -4.00
N LEU A 443 -22.44 -27.21 -3.34
CA LEU A 443 -21.13 -26.85 -3.90
C LEU A 443 -20.28 -28.08 -4.28
N TYR A 444 -20.52 -29.23 -3.64
CA TYR A 444 -19.85 -30.49 -3.99
C TYR A 444 -20.48 -31.21 -5.19
N ASP A 445 -21.65 -30.78 -5.65
CA ASP A 445 -22.37 -31.35 -6.79
C ASP A 445 -22.20 -30.50 -8.07
N VAL A 446 -21.53 -29.35 -7.97
CA VAL A 446 -21.13 -28.57 -9.16
C VAL A 446 -19.81 -29.08 -9.75
N GLY A 447 -19.50 -28.67 -10.98
CA GLY A 447 -18.24 -29.01 -11.62
C GLY A 447 -17.01 -28.63 -10.78
N GLU A 448 -16.01 -29.51 -10.74
CA GLU A 448 -14.82 -29.36 -9.88
C GLU A 448 -14.10 -28.02 -10.09
N GLY A 449 -13.94 -27.59 -11.34
CA GLY A 449 -13.31 -26.30 -11.66
C GLY A 449 -14.07 -25.10 -11.07
N VAL A 450 -15.40 -25.08 -11.19
CA VAL A 450 -16.25 -24.01 -10.63
C VAL A 450 -16.07 -23.94 -9.12
N LYS A 451 -16.03 -25.09 -8.44
CA LYS A 451 -15.75 -25.15 -7.00
C LYS A 451 -14.36 -24.60 -6.66
N ILE A 452 -13.31 -25.01 -7.37
CA ILE A 452 -11.94 -24.50 -7.16
C ILE A 452 -11.91 -22.98 -7.32
N TYR A 453 -12.57 -22.45 -8.35
CA TYR A 453 -12.65 -21.01 -8.61
C TYR A 453 -13.33 -20.25 -7.47
N ILE A 454 -14.55 -20.67 -7.09
CA ILE A 454 -15.31 -20.05 -6.00
C ILE A 454 -14.48 -20.03 -4.70
N ILE A 455 -13.93 -21.18 -4.31
CA ILE A 455 -13.15 -21.30 -3.07
C ILE A 455 -11.90 -20.42 -3.12
N SER A 456 -11.20 -20.39 -4.25
CA SER A 456 -9.97 -19.60 -4.41
C SER A 456 -10.26 -18.09 -4.38
N ARG A 457 -11.32 -17.63 -5.06
CA ARG A 457 -11.74 -16.22 -5.04
C ARG A 457 -12.19 -15.79 -3.63
N ILE A 458 -13.01 -16.59 -2.94
CA ILE A 458 -13.42 -16.28 -1.56
C ILE A 458 -12.20 -16.15 -0.64
N LEU A 459 -11.25 -17.10 -0.70
CA LEU A 459 -10.04 -17.03 0.14
C LEU A 459 -9.19 -15.80 -0.18
N TYR A 460 -9.00 -15.49 -1.46
CA TYR A 460 -8.26 -14.31 -1.85
C TYR A 460 -8.91 -13.03 -1.32
N GLU A 461 -10.21 -12.87 -1.53
CA GLU A 461 -10.95 -11.69 -1.12
C GLU A 461 -11.00 -11.54 0.41
N TYR A 462 -11.15 -12.66 1.11
CA TYR A 462 -11.17 -12.69 2.57
C TYR A 462 -9.80 -12.47 3.21
N LEU A 463 -8.69 -12.86 2.56
CA LEU A 463 -7.35 -12.78 3.15
C LEU A 463 -6.50 -11.62 2.61
N LYS A 464 -6.75 -11.19 1.37
CA LYS A 464 -5.94 -10.23 0.59
C LYS A 464 -4.42 -10.52 0.71
N PRO A 465 -3.97 -11.73 0.34
CA PRO A 465 -2.55 -12.10 0.41
C PRO A 465 -1.75 -11.28 -0.61
N SER A 466 -0.52 -10.86 -0.28
CA SER A 466 0.36 -10.17 -1.23
C SER A 466 0.83 -11.07 -2.39
N ILE A 467 0.84 -12.38 -2.19
CA ILE A 467 1.35 -13.35 -3.17
C ILE A 467 0.33 -14.49 -3.36
N ILE A 468 0.05 -14.87 -4.60
CA ILE A 468 -0.68 -16.08 -4.98
C ILE A 468 0.30 -17.04 -5.65
N LEU A 469 0.36 -18.26 -5.12
CA LEU A 469 1.12 -19.36 -5.69
C LEU A 469 0.13 -20.43 -6.16
N TRP A 470 0.04 -20.70 -7.46
CA TRP A 470 -0.88 -21.71 -7.98
C TRP A 470 -0.14 -22.85 -8.66
N ASP A 471 -0.15 -24.03 -8.05
CA ASP A 471 0.50 -25.21 -8.63
C ASP A 471 -0.47 -25.96 -9.54
N ASP A 472 -0.05 -26.23 -10.78
CA ASP A 472 -0.79 -26.97 -11.80
C ASP A 472 -2.16 -26.33 -12.11
N ILE A 473 -2.12 -25.08 -12.59
CA ILE A 473 -3.31 -24.22 -12.74
C ILE A 473 -4.39 -24.82 -13.64
N GLU A 474 -4.03 -25.59 -14.66
CA GLU A 474 -4.97 -26.22 -15.58
C GLU A 474 -5.75 -27.39 -14.96
N SER A 475 -5.31 -27.89 -13.80
CA SER A 475 -5.93 -29.06 -13.19
C SER A 475 -7.41 -28.78 -12.87
N HIS A 476 -8.28 -29.51 -13.56
CA HIS A 476 -9.75 -29.42 -13.44
C HIS A 476 -10.41 -28.14 -13.95
N LEU A 477 -9.67 -27.22 -14.60
CA LEU A 477 -10.24 -26.02 -15.21
C LEU A 477 -10.42 -26.20 -16.73
N ASN A 478 -11.60 -25.84 -17.24
CA ASN A 478 -11.82 -25.77 -18.70
C ASN A 478 -11.31 -24.41 -19.25
N SER A 479 -11.22 -24.29 -20.58
CA SER A 479 -10.67 -23.09 -21.22
C SER A 479 -11.41 -21.80 -20.85
N SER A 480 -12.75 -21.83 -20.72
CA SER A 480 -13.54 -20.65 -20.35
C SER A 480 -13.22 -20.17 -18.93
N LEU A 481 -13.11 -21.10 -17.99
CA LEU A 481 -12.79 -20.78 -16.60
C LEU A 481 -11.33 -20.36 -16.42
N LEU A 482 -10.41 -20.97 -17.18
CA LEU A 482 -9.02 -20.50 -17.26
C LEU A 482 -8.96 -19.04 -17.72
N GLY A 483 -9.74 -18.66 -18.74
CA GLY A 483 -9.85 -17.25 -19.17
C GLY A 483 -10.27 -16.32 -18.03
N LYS A 484 -11.22 -16.72 -17.19
CA LYS A 484 -11.64 -15.95 -16.00
C LYS A 484 -10.54 -15.84 -14.95
N VAL A 485 -9.82 -16.93 -14.69
CA VAL A 485 -8.69 -16.92 -13.75
C VAL A 485 -7.56 -16.02 -14.23
N ILE A 486 -7.22 -16.06 -15.53
CA ILE A 486 -6.16 -15.22 -16.10
C ILE A 486 -6.54 -13.75 -16.04
N ALA A 487 -7.79 -13.40 -16.40
CA ALA A 487 -8.31 -12.05 -16.25
C ALA A 487 -8.23 -11.58 -14.79
N TRP A 488 -8.66 -12.43 -13.85
CA TRP A 488 -8.57 -12.16 -12.42
C TRP A 488 -7.13 -11.85 -11.96
N PHE A 489 -6.12 -12.57 -12.45
CA PHE A 489 -4.71 -12.25 -12.14
C PHE A 489 -4.30 -10.86 -12.61
N SER A 490 -4.86 -10.37 -13.72
CA SER A 490 -4.61 -9.01 -14.20
C SER A 490 -5.32 -7.96 -13.35
N ASP A 491 -6.42 -8.30 -12.69
CA ASP A 491 -7.26 -7.38 -11.91
C ASP A 491 -6.88 -7.27 -10.42
N ILE A 492 -5.91 -8.05 -9.96
CA ILE A 492 -5.44 -7.99 -8.56
C ILE A 492 -4.06 -7.34 -8.40
N PRO A 493 -3.82 -6.63 -7.29
CA PRO A 493 -2.51 -6.04 -7.04
C PRO A 493 -1.43 -7.09 -6.75
N SER A 494 -1.81 -8.21 -6.15
CA SER A 494 -0.92 -9.27 -5.66
C SER A 494 0.04 -9.82 -6.73
N GLN A 495 1.22 -10.25 -6.28
CA GLN A 495 2.13 -11.01 -7.14
C GLN A 495 1.59 -12.42 -7.34
N VAL A 496 1.59 -12.89 -8.58
CA VAL A 496 1.08 -14.20 -9.00
C VAL A 496 2.24 -15.01 -9.58
N VAL A 497 2.43 -16.22 -9.06
CA VAL A 497 3.38 -17.20 -9.59
C VAL A 497 2.64 -18.51 -9.77
N VAL A 498 2.50 -18.95 -11.01
CA VAL A 498 1.76 -20.17 -11.33
C VAL A 498 2.64 -21.17 -12.06
N THR A 499 2.34 -22.45 -11.91
CA THR A 499 2.97 -23.51 -12.71
C THR A 499 1.95 -24.11 -13.65
N THR A 500 2.42 -24.50 -14.84
CA THR A 500 1.59 -25.19 -15.82
C THR A 500 2.43 -26.13 -16.69
N HIS A 501 1.80 -27.19 -17.17
CA HIS A 501 2.30 -28.08 -18.21
C HIS A 501 1.73 -27.73 -19.59
N ASN A 502 0.70 -26.87 -19.65
CA ASN A 502 0.04 -26.44 -20.86
C ASN A 502 0.68 -25.15 -21.43
N LEU A 503 1.32 -25.27 -22.59
CA LEU A 503 1.99 -24.14 -23.26
C LEU A 503 1.00 -23.07 -23.76
N GLU A 504 -0.25 -23.45 -24.06
CA GLU A 504 -1.28 -22.49 -24.47
C GLU A 504 -1.70 -21.60 -23.29
N VAL A 505 -1.90 -22.21 -22.11
CA VAL A 505 -2.18 -21.47 -20.87
C VAL A 505 -0.99 -20.59 -20.50
N ALA A 506 0.23 -21.11 -20.62
CA ALA A 506 1.43 -20.33 -20.38
C ALA A 506 1.53 -19.12 -21.32
N LYS A 507 1.18 -19.29 -22.60
CA LYS A 507 1.16 -18.20 -23.58
C LYS A 507 0.16 -17.12 -23.20
N ASP A 508 -1.05 -17.49 -22.79
CA ASP A 508 -2.06 -16.51 -22.40
C ASP A 508 -1.67 -15.73 -21.14
N ILE A 509 -1.06 -16.37 -20.14
CA ILE A 509 -0.57 -15.70 -18.93
C ILE A 509 0.64 -14.81 -19.24
N ALA A 510 1.52 -15.24 -20.15
CA ALA A 510 2.70 -14.50 -20.54
C ALA A 510 2.42 -13.22 -21.34
N LYS A 511 1.16 -12.97 -21.77
CA LYS A 511 0.78 -11.70 -22.39
C LYS A 511 0.90 -10.52 -21.42
N ASP A 512 0.55 -10.75 -20.16
CA ASP A 512 0.53 -9.75 -19.09
C ASP A 512 1.61 -10.01 -18.01
N GLY A 513 2.56 -10.92 -18.29
CA GLY A 513 3.53 -11.39 -17.30
C GLY A 513 4.72 -12.14 -17.89
N LYS A 514 5.58 -12.68 -17.03
CA LYS A 514 6.78 -13.41 -17.45
C LYS A 514 6.51 -14.89 -17.69
N CYS A 515 7.06 -15.42 -18.78
CA CYS A 515 7.19 -16.85 -18.99
C CYS A 515 8.60 -17.32 -18.57
N ILE A 516 8.67 -18.21 -17.59
CA ILE A 516 9.93 -18.71 -17.03
C ILE A 516 10.01 -20.21 -17.28
N VAL A 517 10.98 -20.63 -18.09
CA VAL A 517 11.28 -22.04 -18.30
C VAL A 517 12.33 -22.47 -17.28
N VAL A 518 12.10 -23.60 -16.62
CA VAL A 518 13.03 -24.16 -15.63
C VAL A 518 13.38 -25.61 -15.91
N ASP A 519 14.58 -26.02 -15.47
CA ASP A 519 15.01 -27.42 -15.37
C ASP A 519 16.06 -27.57 -14.25
N ILE A 520 16.22 -28.78 -13.72
CA ILE A 520 17.28 -29.09 -12.73
C ILE A 520 18.29 -30.01 -13.41
N ASP A 521 19.55 -29.57 -13.47
CA ASP A 521 20.61 -30.39 -14.04
C ASP A 521 21.10 -31.51 -13.09
N LYS A 522 22.02 -32.33 -13.58
CA LYS A 522 22.58 -33.49 -12.84
C LYS A 522 23.25 -33.11 -11.51
N ASP A 523 23.74 -31.88 -11.40
CA ASP A 523 24.44 -31.39 -10.21
C ASP A 523 23.44 -30.74 -9.21
N GLY A 524 22.17 -30.65 -9.60
CA GLY A 524 21.09 -30.04 -8.83
C GLY A 524 20.98 -28.52 -9.05
N ILE A 525 21.65 -27.96 -10.05
CA ILE A 525 21.55 -26.53 -10.35
C ILE A 525 20.24 -26.27 -11.09
N LEU A 526 19.45 -25.34 -10.57
CA LEU A 526 18.25 -24.86 -11.23
C LEU A 526 18.66 -23.95 -12.39
N ARG A 527 18.43 -24.43 -13.61
CA ARG A 527 18.57 -23.67 -14.85
C ARG A 527 17.26 -22.91 -15.09
N VAL A 528 17.38 -21.62 -15.34
CA VAL A 528 16.24 -20.70 -15.53
C VAL A 528 16.47 -19.92 -16.82
N LYS A 529 15.45 -19.86 -17.68
CA LYS A 529 15.42 -19.02 -18.89
C LYS A 529 14.09 -18.29 -18.98
N GLU A 530 14.15 -16.97 -19.10
CA GLU A 530 12.98 -16.15 -19.44
C GLU A 530 12.70 -16.27 -20.94
N ILE A 531 11.45 -16.52 -21.31
CA ILE A 531 10.99 -16.57 -22.70
C ILE A 531 10.21 -15.29 -22.96
N GLN A 532 10.76 -14.41 -23.79
CA GLN A 532 10.16 -13.12 -24.10
C GLN A 532 8.93 -13.24 -25.00
N ASP A 533 8.98 -14.11 -26.02
CA ASP A 533 7.84 -14.36 -26.92
C ASP A 533 7.62 -15.87 -27.04
N LEU A 534 6.74 -16.43 -26.19
CA LEU A 534 6.39 -17.84 -26.26
C LEU A 534 5.62 -18.19 -27.55
N GLU A 535 4.90 -17.22 -28.13
CA GLU A 535 4.12 -17.44 -29.34
C GLU A 535 5.01 -17.73 -30.54
N GLU A 536 6.17 -17.05 -30.64
CA GLU A 536 7.16 -17.29 -31.68
C GLU A 536 7.71 -18.73 -31.63
N TYR A 537 8.09 -19.23 -30.45
CA TYR A 537 8.56 -20.62 -30.30
C TYR A 537 7.50 -21.62 -30.78
N LEU A 538 6.24 -21.41 -30.38
CA LEU A 538 5.13 -22.29 -30.76
C LEU A 538 4.85 -22.24 -32.27
N LYS A 539 4.93 -21.06 -32.91
CA LYS A 539 4.80 -20.91 -34.37
C LYS A 539 5.90 -21.65 -35.13
N LEU A 540 7.11 -21.69 -34.57
CA LEU A 540 8.25 -22.44 -35.13
C LEU A 540 8.20 -23.95 -34.81
N GLY A 541 7.20 -24.42 -34.06
CA GLY A 541 7.08 -25.81 -33.63
C GLY A 541 8.12 -26.22 -32.58
N LEU A 542 8.74 -25.25 -31.90
CA LEU A 542 9.75 -25.46 -30.88
C LEU A 542 9.11 -25.52 -29.49
N ASP A 543 9.42 -26.57 -28.73
CA ASP A 543 9.08 -26.63 -27.30
C ASP A 543 10.19 -25.96 -26.48
N PRO A 544 9.96 -24.81 -25.84
CA PRO A 544 10.99 -24.10 -25.08
C PRO A 544 11.53 -24.91 -23.90
N ARG A 545 10.76 -25.90 -23.40
CA ARG A 545 11.18 -26.81 -22.32
C ARG A 545 12.30 -27.75 -22.77
N ALA A 546 12.37 -28.08 -24.06
CA ALA A 546 13.45 -28.92 -24.59
C ALA A 546 14.79 -28.17 -24.67
N ILE A 547 14.73 -26.86 -24.90
CA ILE A 547 15.91 -26.00 -25.07
C ILE A 547 16.71 -25.90 -23.78
N ILE A 548 16.04 -25.66 -22.65
CA ILE A 548 16.74 -25.54 -21.36
C ILE A 548 17.38 -26.86 -20.94
N ARG A 549 16.76 -27.98 -21.29
CA ARG A 549 17.26 -29.33 -21.01
C ARG A 549 18.51 -29.66 -21.84
N ALA A 550 18.58 -29.16 -23.07
CA ALA A 550 19.77 -29.29 -23.91
C ALA A 550 20.97 -28.55 -23.30
N ILE A 551 20.75 -27.32 -22.81
CA ILE A 551 21.76 -26.50 -22.10
C ILE A 551 22.28 -27.24 -20.86
N GLY A 552 21.39 -27.82 -20.04
CA GLY A 552 21.77 -28.59 -18.85
C GLY A 552 22.55 -29.88 -19.12
N SER A 553 22.46 -30.42 -20.35
CA SER A 553 23.13 -31.65 -20.77
C SER A 553 24.54 -31.46 -21.37
N GLY A 554 25.00 -30.21 -21.53
CA GLY A 554 26.29 -29.88 -22.14
C GLY A 554 26.35 -30.12 -23.65
N LYS A 555 25.19 -30.16 -24.33
CA LYS A 555 25.09 -30.35 -25.80
C LYS A 555 25.00 -29.02 -26.55
N ASP A 556 25.91 -28.09 -26.29
CA ASP A 556 25.98 -26.78 -26.98
C ASP A 556 26.62 -26.84 -28.39
N LYS A 557 26.24 -27.80 -29.24
CA LYS A 557 26.74 -27.80 -30.64
C LYS A 557 25.71 -27.81 -31.74
N ALA A 558 24.43 -27.87 -31.43
CA ALA A 558 23.39 -27.71 -32.43
C ALA A 558 22.10 -27.41 -31.71
N ILE A 559 21.66 -26.15 -31.74
CA ILE A 559 20.27 -25.67 -31.82
C ILE A 559 20.40 -24.16 -31.59
N ASN A 560 20.65 -23.46 -32.68
CA ASN A 560 20.39 -22.03 -32.79
C ASN A 560 19.36 -21.89 -33.92
N PRO A 561 18.12 -21.53 -33.63
CA PRO A 561 17.33 -20.67 -34.49
C PRO A 561 17.74 -19.22 -34.24
#